data_AF-A0A849NEA3-F1
#
_entry.id   AF-A0A849NEA3-F1
#
_cell.length_a   1.000
_cell.length_b   1.000
_cell.length_c   1.000
_cell.angle_alpha   90.00
_cell.angle_beta   90.00
_cell.angle_gamma   90.00
#
_symmetry.space_group_name_H-M   'P 1'
#
loop_
_entity.id
_entity.type
_entity.pdbx_description
1 polymer ?
#
loop_
_entity_poly.entity_id
_entity_poly.type
_entity_poly.pdbx_seq_one_letter_code
_entity_poly.pdbx_strand_id
1 'polypeptide(L)'
;MLEKKVVIVNDAGLHTRPAATIVKLAAKYKSDLFIIKDGLEINGKSIIGVMTLAAEKGSELILRFDGEDEEQAAEEIIDYFKRGFDEM
;
A
#
# COMPACT_ATOMS: atom_id res chain seq x y z
N MET A 1 -3.23 0.14 16.21
CA MET A 1 -3.96 0.07 14.93
C MET A 1 -4.19 1.46 14.36
N LEU A 2 -3.62 1.73 13.19
CA LEU A 2 -3.68 3.00 12.46
C LEU A 2 -4.31 2.79 11.08
N GLU A 3 -5.24 3.67 10.67
CA GLU A 3 -5.82 3.67 9.32
C GLU A 3 -5.60 5.01 8.61
N LYS A 4 -5.25 4.93 7.32
CA LYS A 4 -5.02 6.11 6.46
C LYS A 4 -5.57 5.88 5.06
N LYS A 5 -6.21 6.91 4.51
CA LYS A 5 -6.63 6.91 3.11
C LYS A 5 -5.49 7.39 2.20
N VAL A 6 -5.33 6.74 1.06
CA VAL A 6 -4.40 7.15 -0.01
C VAL A 6 -5.10 7.08 -1.36
N VAL A 7 -4.55 7.81 -2.34
CA VAL A 7 -5.03 7.80 -3.72
C VAL A 7 -3.87 7.38 -4.62
N ILE A 8 -4.14 6.51 -5.59
CA ILE A 8 -3.18 6.18 -6.65
C ILE A 8 -3.03 7.37 -7.60
N VAL A 9 -1.82 7.93 -7.72
CA VAL A 9 -1.60 9.16 -8.51
C VAL A 9 -0.81 8.96 -9.81
N ASN A 10 -0.04 7.86 -9.94
CA ASN A 10 0.71 7.55 -11.15
C ASN A 10 -0.20 7.04 -12.28
N ASP A 11 0.20 7.27 -13.53
CA ASP A 11 -0.60 6.91 -14.71
C ASP A 11 -0.77 5.40 -14.90
N ALA A 12 0.25 4.61 -14.55
CA ALA A 12 0.23 3.16 -14.72
C ALA A 12 -0.55 2.42 -13.61
N GLY A 13 -0.96 3.12 -12.55
CA GLY A 13 -1.61 2.53 -11.39
C GLY A 13 -0.71 1.57 -10.60
N LEU A 14 -1.33 0.67 -9.84
CA LEU A 14 -0.65 -0.36 -9.07
C LEU A 14 -0.36 -1.60 -9.92
N HIS A 15 0.85 -1.68 -10.46
CA HIS A 15 1.36 -2.82 -11.21
C HIS A 15 2.55 -3.50 -10.51
N THR A 16 3.25 -4.39 -11.21
CA THR A 16 4.26 -5.30 -10.63
C THR A 16 5.38 -4.59 -9.88
N ARG A 17 5.87 -3.44 -10.37
CA ARG A 17 6.98 -2.71 -9.75
C ARG A 17 6.59 -2.06 -8.41
N PRO A 18 5.56 -1.18 -8.33
CA PRO A 18 5.11 -0.63 -7.06
C PRO A 18 4.63 -1.70 -6.09
N ALA A 19 3.98 -2.76 -6.58
CA ALA A 19 3.56 -3.88 -5.74
C ALA A 19 4.73 -4.58 -5.06
N ALA A 20 5.82 -4.87 -5.80
CA ALA A 20 7.04 -5.46 -5.24
C ALA A 20 7.69 -4.55 -4.20
N THR A 21 7.72 -3.23 -4.44
CA THR A 21 8.24 -2.26 -3.46
C THR A 21 7.38 -2.20 -2.21
N ILE A 22 6.05 -2.17 -2.33
CA ILE A 22 5.12 -2.20 -1.18
C ILE A 22 5.37 -3.44 -0.32
N VAL A 23 5.44 -4.63 -0.94
CA VAL A 23 5.72 -5.87 -0.21
C VAL A 23 7.06 -5.80 0.50
N LYS A 24 8.11 -5.29 -0.17
CA LYS A 24 9.43 -5.12 0.42
C LYS A 24 9.42 -4.14 1.60
N LEU A 25 8.71 -3.01 1.48
CA LEU A 25 8.57 -2.03 2.55
C LEU A 25 7.80 -2.62 3.74
N ALA A 26 6.64 -3.21 3.49
CA ALA A 26 5.80 -3.83 4.51
C ALA A 26 6.53 -4.96 5.27
N ALA A 27 7.38 -5.73 4.58
CA ALA A 27 8.16 -6.81 5.20
C ALA A 27 9.30 -6.31 6.11
N LYS A 28 9.66 -5.02 6.08
CA LYS A 28 10.66 -4.45 7.01
C LYS A 28 10.11 -4.29 8.43
N TYR A 29 8.79 -4.17 8.56
CA TYR A 29 8.11 -3.82 9.80
C TYR A 29 7.49 -5.05 10.46
N LYS A 30 7.42 -5.03 11.79
CA LYS A 30 6.70 -6.04 12.57
C LYS A 30 5.19 -5.93 12.33
N SER A 31 4.70 -4.71 12.13
CA SER A 31 3.29 -4.43 11.89
C SER A 31 2.78 -5.13 10.64
N ASP A 32 1.55 -5.59 10.69
CA ASP A 32 0.84 -6.04 9.52
C ASP A 32 0.29 -4.85 8.74
N LEU A 33 0.34 -4.96 7.41
CA LEU A 33 -0.25 -4.01 6.49
C LEU A 33 -1.42 -4.70 5.80
N PHE A 34 -2.60 -4.09 5.86
CA PHE A 34 -3.74 -4.43 5.03
C PHE A 34 -4.07 -3.28 4.09
N ILE A 35 -4.41 -3.61 2.85
CA ILE A 35 -4.82 -2.65 1.83
C ILE A 35 -6.24 -2.98 1.43
N ILE A 36 -7.14 -2.00 1.55
CA ILE A 36 -8.57 -2.16 1.30
C ILE A 36 -8.98 -1.27 0.12
N LYS A 37 -9.70 -1.87 -0.83
CA LYS A 37 -10.35 -1.19 -1.96
C LYS A 37 -11.72 -1.80 -2.18
N ASP A 38 -12.78 -0.99 -2.22
CA ASP A 38 -14.14 -1.45 -2.53
C ASP A 38 -14.61 -2.65 -1.68
N GLY A 39 -14.19 -2.71 -0.41
CA GLY A 39 -14.50 -3.79 0.52
C GLY A 39 -13.64 -5.06 0.36
N LEU A 40 -12.78 -5.14 -0.66
CA LEU A 40 -11.75 -6.17 -0.77
C LEU A 40 -10.55 -5.79 0.08
N GLU A 41 -10.17 -6.65 1.02
CA GLU A 41 -9.01 -6.50 1.88
C GLU A 41 -7.93 -7.53 1.51
N ILE A 42 -6.69 -7.07 1.37
CA ILE A 42 -5.54 -7.93 1.12
C ILE A 42 -4.41 -7.63 2.10
N ASN A 43 -3.52 -8.61 2.29
CA ASN A 43 -2.29 -8.44 3.04
C ASN A 43 -1.21 -7.78 2.15
N GLY A 44 -0.72 -6.60 2.56
CA GLY A 44 0.29 -5.83 1.85
C GLY A 44 1.69 -6.46 1.80
N LYS A 45 1.93 -7.53 2.57
CA LYS A 45 3.13 -8.39 2.48
C LYS A 45 2.98 -9.52 1.45
N SER A 46 1.80 -9.68 0.82
CA SER A 46 1.55 -10.69 -0.22
C SER A 46 1.55 -10.05 -1.61
N ILE A 47 2.56 -10.39 -2.43
CA ILE A 47 2.65 -9.88 -3.81
C ILE A 47 1.41 -10.23 -4.65
N ILE A 48 0.86 -11.44 -4.47
CA ILE A 48 -0.35 -11.86 -5.19
C ILE A 48 -1.55 -11.01 -4.74
N GLY A 49 -1.68 -10.76 -3.43
CA GLY A 49 -2.76 -9.93 -2.88
C GLY A 49 -2.72 -8.50 -3.41
N VAL A 50 -1.53 -7.87 -3.35
CA VAL A 50 -1.34 -6.50 -3.84
C VAL A 50 -1.61 -6.40 -5.34
N MET A 51 -1.20 -7.39 -6.15
CA MET A 51 -1.51 -7.42 -7.57
C MET A 51 -3.00 -7.64 -7.88
N THR A 52 -3.73 -8.35 -7.01
CA THR A 52 -5.15 -8.64 -7.19
C THR A 52 -6.04 -7.41 -7.03
N LEU A 53 -5.58 -6.40 -6.27
CA LEU A 53 -6.32 -5.15 -6.07
C LEU A 53 -6.61 -4.39 -7.38
N ALA A 54 -5.75 -4.54 -8.39
CA ALA A 54 -5.87 -3.88 -9.69
C ALA A 54 -6.24 -2.37 -9.56
N ALA A 55 -5.55 -1.66 -8.66
CA ALA A 55 -5.86 -0.27 -8.36
C ALA A 55 -5.31 0.67 -9.44
N GLU A 56 -6.20 1.23 -10.26
CA GLU A 56 -5.87 2.22 -11.29
C GLU A 56 -5.71 3.63 -10.71
N LYS A 57 -5.17 4.56 -11.52
CA LYS A 57 -5.07 5.99 -11.17
C LYS A 57 -6.42 6.52 -10.69
N GLY A 58 -6.40 7.25 -9.57
CA GLY A 58 -7.59 7.80 -8.93
C GLY A 58 -8.30 6.84 -7.98
N SER A 59 -7.90 5.56 -7.91
CA SER A 59 -8.43 4.64 -6.90
C SER A 59 -8.14 5.15 -5.49
N GLU A 60 -9.17 5.25 -4.66
CA GLU A 60 -9.04 5.46 -3.22
C GLU A 60 -8.80 4.12 -2.52
N LEU A 61 -7.79 4.06 -1.66
CA LEU A 61 -7.45 2.90 -0.86
C LEU A 61 -7.42 3.27 0.62
N ILE A 62 -7.75 2.32 1.49
CA ILE A 62 -7.48 2.41 2.92
C ILE A 62 -6.27 1.52 3.21
N LEU A 63 -5.24 2.11 3.81
CA LEU A 63 -4.11 1.38 4.37
C LEU A 63 -4.35 1.24 5.87
N ARG A 64 -4.38 0.01 6.36
CA ARG A 64 -4.46 -0.31 7.78
C ARG A 64 -3.14 -0.92 8.22
N PHE A 65 -2.57 -0.35 9.27
CA PHE A 65 -1.35 -0.80 9.92
C PHE A 65 -1.71 -1.27 11.32
N ASP A 66 -1.21 -2.43 11.72
CA ASP A 66 -1.44 -2.97 13.06
C ASP A 66 -0.16 -3.61 13.61
N GLY A 67 0.42 -2.98 14.63
CA GLY A 67 1.60 -3.49 15.32
C GLY A 67 2.40 -2.41 16.05
N GLU A 68 3.52 -2.82 16.64
CA GLU A 68 4.36 -1.98 17.50
C GLU A 68 5.05 -0.82 16.75
N ASP A 69 5.27 -0.98 15.45
CA ASP A 69 5.97 -0.02 14.58
C ASP A 69 5.05 0.55 13.48
N GLU A 70 3.74 0.61 13.76
CA GLU A 70 2.71 0.98 12.79
C GLU A 70 2.82 2.43 12.32
N GLU A 71 3.30 3.34 13.18
CA GLU A 71 3.50 4.75 12.82
C GLU A 71 4.64 4.92 11.81
N GLN A 72 5.78 4.25 12.03
CA GLN A 72 6.92 4.29 11.12
C GLN A 72 6.58 3.60 9.79
N ALA A 73 5.91 2.45 9.85
CA ALA A 73 5.43 1.74 8.66
C ALA A 73 4.49 2.64 7.83
N ALA A 74 3.54 3.30 8.49
CA ALA A 74 2.60 4.19 7.83
C ALA A 74 3.30 5.39 7.19
N GLU A 75 4.25 6.02 7.87
CA GLU A 75 5.00 7.15 7.33
C GLU A 75 5.72 6.80 6.02
N GLU A 76 6.55 5.74 6.02
CA GLU A 76 7.34 5.36 4.83
C GLU A 76 6.43 4.89 3.68
N ILE A 77 5.42 4.08 3.99
CA ILE A 77 4.56 3.50 2.94
C ILE A 77 3.64 4.57 2.35
N ILE A 78 3.02 5.42 3.16
CA ILE A 78 2.15 6.49 2.66
C ILE A 78 2.95 7.50 1.82
N ASP A 79 4.18 7.83 2.22
CA ASP A 79 5.07 8.66 1.41
C ASP A 79 5.32 8.03 0.02
N TYR A 80 5.56 6.72 -0.04
CA TYR A 80 5.74 6.01 -1.31
C TYR A 80 4.50 6.11 -2.23
N PHE A 81 3.28 6.00 -1.67
CA PHE A 81 2.05 6.23 -2.43
C PHE A 81 1.94 7.68 -2.92
N LYS A 82 2.24 8.66 -2.06
CA LYS A 82 2.17 10.10 -2.39
C LYS A 82 3.14 10.51 -3.49
N ARG A 83 4.32 9.89 -3.55
CA ARG A 83 5.31 10.08 -4.62
C ARG A 83 4.90 9.43 -5.95
N GLY A 84 3.68 8.88 -6.05
CA GLY A 84 3.25 8.15 -7.25
C GLY A 84 4.16 6.98 -7.55
N PHE A 85 4.64 6.30 -6.51
CA PHE A 85 5.56 5.17 -6.60
C PHE A 85 6.89 5.46 -7.33
N ASP A 86 7.30 6.74 -7.39
CA ASP A 86 8.43 7.24 -8.19
C ASP A 86 8.22 7.10 -9.71
N GLU A 87 6.97 7.27 -10.16
CA GLU A 87 6.54 7.09 -11.55
C GLU A 87 5.59 8.20 -12.05
N MET A 88 5.68 9.41 -11.48
CA MET A 88 4.85 10.56 -11.90
C MET A 88 5.16 11.07 -13.31
#